data_AF-A0A2E6GEU0-F1
#
_entry.id   AF-A0A2E6GEU0-F1
#
_cell.length_a   1.000
_cell.length_b   1.000
_cell.length_c   1.000
_cell.angle_alpha   90.00
_cell.angle_beta   90.00
_cell.angle_gamma   90.00
#
_symmetry.space_group_name_H-M   'P 1'
#
loop_
_entity.id
_entity.type
_entity.pdbx_description
1 polymer ?
#
loop_
_entity_poly.entity_id
_entity_poly.type
_entity_poly.pdbx_seq_one_letter_code
_entity_poly.pdbx_strand_id
1 'polypeptide(L)'
;MILYRSWIGKDSIDLRDAEISVYLRGDNLQLNGAKCYFWVNKGGVRWHMGNNPLTISEGEWASEPNTITLHNDETHWYRSWENHPSKVTPLDEVLSIVTSYGFSFVGFGQEPRGKLSLGRFEIKLP
;
A
#
# COMPACT_ATOMS: atom_id res chain seq x y z
N MET A 1 -5.82 3.35 4.90
CA MET A 1 -6.84 2.31 4.63
C MET A 1 -6.21 0.93 4.81
N ILE A 2 -6.96 -0.03 5.38
CA ILE A 2 -6.51 -1.41 5.58
C ILE A 2 -7.59 -2.36 5.03
N LEU A 3 -7.20 -3.34 4.23
CA LEU A 3 -8.04 -4.45 3.81
C LEU A 3 -7.42 -5.76 4.29
N TYR A 4 -8.17 -6.50 5.12
CA TYR A 4 -7.85 -7.87 5.48
C TYR A 4 -8.61 -8.82 4.56
N ARG A 5 -7.90 -9.77 3.96
CA ARG A 5 -8.53 -10.73 3.03
C ARG A 5 -9.54 -11.63 3.74
N SER A 6 -9.29 -11.96 5.01
CA SER A 6 -10.22 -12.72 5.84
C SER A 6 -11.57 -12.01 6.04
N TRP A 7 -11.60 -10.67 6.07
CA TRP A 7 -12.85 -9.91 6.22
C TRP A 7 -13.77 -10.01 5.00
N ILE A 8 -13.22 -10.39 3.85
CA ILE A 8 -13.98 -10.65 2.61
C ILE A 8 -14.10 -12.16 2.31
N GLY A 9 -13.82 -13.02 3.30
CA GLY A 9 -13.91 -14.47 3.15
C GLY A 9 -12.91 -15.05 2.14
N LYS A 10 -11.73 -14.44 1.99
CA LYS A 10 -10.68 -14.89 1.08
C LYS A 10 -9.42 -15.31 1.84
N ASP A 11 -8.74 -16.32 1.32
CA ASP A 11 -7.42 -16.76 1.78
C ASP A 11 -6.33 -15.73 1.45
N SER A 12 -5.10 -15.97 1.90
CA SER A 12 -3.93 -15.20 1.46
C SER A 12 -3.77 -15.22 -0.06
N ILE A 13 -3.02 -14.26 -0.60
CA ILE A 13 -2.79 -14.14 -2.03
C ILE A 13 -1.30 -13.90 -2.31
N ASP A 14 -0.82 -14.50 -3.39
CA ASP A 14 0.49 -14.20 -3.95
C ASP A 14 0.40 -12.90 -4.76
N LEU A 15 1.16 -11.88 -4.35
CA LEU A 15 1.24 -10.57 -5.00
C LEU A 15 2.61 -10.31 -5.64
N ARG A 16 3.46 -11.32 -5.77
CA ARG A 16 4.75 -11.16 -6.45
C ARG A 16 4.52 -10.68 -7.88
N ASP A 17 5.14 -9.55 -8.21
CA ASP A 17 5.08 -8.89 -9.52
C ASP A 17 3.66 -8.50 -9.99
N ALA A 18 2.68 -8.49 -9.07
CA ALA A 18 1.34 -8.03 -9.37
C ALA A 18 1.34 -6.52 -9.68
N GLU A 19 0.43 -6.10 -10.55
CA GLU A 19 0.19 -4.69 -10.85
C GLU A 19 -1.01 -4.19 -10.03
N ILE A 20 -0.84 -3.04 -9.40
CA ILE A 20 -1.88 -2.34 -8.66
C ILE A 20 -2.26 -1.08 -9.43
N SER A 21 -3.57 -0.87 -9.61
CA SER A 21 -4.12 0.35 -10.19
C SER A 21 -5.13 1.00 -9.24
N VAL A 22 -5.06 2.32 -9.04
CA VAL A 22 -5.99 3.04 -8.17
C VAL A 22 -6.09 4.54 -8.49
N TYR A 23 -7.30 5.08 -8.44
CA TYR A 23 -7.52 6.52 -8.38
C TYR A 23 -7.58 6.98 -6.92
N LEU A 24 -6.79 8.00 -6.58
CA LEU A 24 -6.81 8.65 -5.28
C LEU A 24 -7.21 10.11 -5.44
N ARG A 25 -8.23 10.53 -4.71
CA ARG A 25 -8.69 11.93 -4.68
C ARG A 25 -8.75 12.43 -3.25
N GLY A 26 -8.13 13.58 -3.01
CA GLY A 26 -8.29 14.38 -1.81
C GLY A 26 -9.41 15.39 -2.00
N ASP A 27 -10.23 15.59 -0.98
CA ASP A 27 -11.12 16.75 -0.91
C ASP A 27 -10.75 17.55 0.35
N ASN A 28 -10.09 18.70 0.17
CA ASN A 28 -9.44 19.49 1.22
C ASN A 28 -8.49 18.61 2.06
N LEU A 29 -7.71 17.75 1.40
CA LEU A 29 -6.85 16.78 2.07
C LEU A 29 -5.54 17.44 2.50
N GLN A 30 -5.37 17.57 3.82
CA GLN A 30 -4.19 18.15 4.43
C GLN A 30 -3.25 17.03 4.88
N LEU A 31 -2.24 16.73 4.05
CA LEU A 31 -1.28 15.65 4.32
C LEU A 31 -0.21 16.02 5.37
N ASN A 32 0.00 17.31 5.64
CA ASN A 32 1.00 17.78 6.61
C ASN A 32 2.39 17.17 6.40
N GLY A 33 2.84 17.11 5.14
CA GLY A 33 4.12 16.54 4.75
C GLY A 33 4.09 15.03 4.47
N ALA A 34 2.99 14.32 4.78
CA ALA A 34 2.90 12.91 4.45
C ALA A 34 2.89 12.65 2.95
N LYS A 35 3.43 11.47 2.62
CA LYS A 35 3.32 10.82 1.33
C LYS A 35 2.45 9.57 1.45
N CYS A 36 1.73 9.24 0.38
CA CYS A 36 0.88 8.05 0.32
C CYS A 36 1.64 6.88 -0.29
N TYR A 37 1.61 5.71 0.35
CA TYR A 37 2.28 4.50 -0.13
C TYR A 37 1.35 3.30 -0.05
N PHE A 38 1.53 2.36 -0.98
CA PHE A 38 0.94 1.04 -0.87
C PHE A 38 1.77 0.17 0.08
N TRP A 39 1.10 -0.66 0.87
CA TRP A 39 1.76 -1.58 1.80
C TRP A 39 1.10 -2.96 1.77
N VAL A 40 1.91 -3.97 2.07
CA VAL A 40 1.48 -5.38 2.20
C VAL A 40 1.90 -5.92 3.56
N ASN A 41 1.16 -6.93 4.03
CA ASN A 41 1.43 -7.61 5.28
C ASN A 41 1.07 -9.09 5.18
N LYS A 42 2.00 -9.90 5.67
CA LYS A 42 1.77 -11.23 6.18
C LYS A 42 1.79 -11.09 7.71
N GLY A 43 0.83 -11.66 8.42
CA GLY A 43 0.71 -11.53 9.88
C GLY A 43 2.07 -11.54 10.59
N GLY A 44 2.40 -10.45 11.30
CA GLY A 44 3.70 -10.25 11.94
C GLY A 44 4.68 -9.32 11.21
N VAL A 45 4.54 -9.07 9.90
CA VAL A 45 5.53 -8.30 9.11
C VAL A 45 4.85 -7.38 8.09
N ARG A 46 5.25 -6.10 8.04
CA ARG A 46 4.66 -5.11 7.11
C ARG A 46 5.72 -4.38 6.28
N TRP A 47 5.54 -4.44 4.97
CA TRP A 47 6.39 -3.78 3.98
C TRP A 47 5.60 -2.70 3.24
N HIS A 48 6.23 -1.55 3.00
CA HIS A 48 5.72 -0.46 2.17
C HIS A 48 6.50 -0.39 0.86
N MET A 49 5.81 -0.20 -0.25
CA MET A 49 6.44 0.08 -1.53
C MET A 49 6.98 1.52 -1.48
N GLY A 50 8.30 1.69 -1.46
CA GLY A 50 8.97 2.93 -1.08
C GLY A 50 9.40 3.85 -2.22
N ASN A 51 9.62 3.31 -3.42
CA ASN A 51 10.33 4.06 -4.46
C ASN A 51 9.53 5.21 -5.08
N ASN A 52 8.20 5.15 -5.09
CA ASN A 52 7.38 6.23 -5.64
C ASN A 52 6.09 6.41 -4.81
N PRO A 53 5.91 7.55 -4.14
CA PRO A 53 4.65 7.84 -3.46
C PRO A 53 3.53 8.02 -4.49
N LEU A 54 2.34 7.56 -4.12
CA LEU A 54 1.14 7.68 -4.96
C LEU A 54 0.66 9.13 -5.00
N THR A 55 0.31 9.59 -6.18
CA THR A 55 -0.28 10.90 -6.41
C THR A 55 -1.74 10.91 -5.97
N ILE A 56 -2.13 11.97 -5.27
CA ILE A 56 -3.51 12.24 -4.86
C ILE A 56 -3.95 13.53 -5.55
N SER A 57 -4.98 13.45 -6.37
CA SER A 57 -5.55 14.62 -7.05
C SER A 57 -6.49 15.38 -6.11
N GLU A 58 -6.50 16.72 -6.14
CA GLU A 58 -7.34 17.55 -5.28
C GLU A 58 -8.67 17.90 -5.97
N GLY A 59 -9.80 17.64 -5.31
CA GLY A 59 -11.15 18.01 -5.74
C GLY A 59 -11.73 17.21 -6.92
N GLU A 60 -10.87 16.60 -7.75
CA GLU A 60 -11.27 15.85 -8.94
C GLU A 60 -10.44 14.58 -9.14
N TRP A 61 -10.97 13.61 -9.88
CA TRP A 61 -10.22 12.42 -10.26
C TRP A 61 -9.17 12.77 -11.31
N ALA A 62 -7.96 12.22 -11.16
CA ALA A 62 -6.94 12.31 -12.20
C ALA A 62 -7.43 11.66 -13.51
N SER A 63 -6.85 12.06 -14.65
CA SER A 63 -7.17 11.45 -15.95
C SER A 63 -6.79 9.98 -16.01
N GLU A 64 -5.69 9.61 -15.33
CA GLU A 64 -5.15 8.25 -15.27
C GLU A 64 -4.99 7.79 -13.81
N PRO A 65 -5.10 6.48 -13.54
CA PRO A 65 -4.86 5.95 -12.20
C PRO A 65 -3.37 5.96 -11.85
N ASN A 66 -3.07 5.92 -10.55
CA ASN A 66 -1.76 5.46 -10.12
C ASN A 66 -1.62 3.99 -10.51
N THR A 67 -0.51 3.64 -11.17
CA THR A 67 -0.17 2.25 -11.50
C THR A 67 1.20 1.93 -10.91
N ILE A 68 1.30 0.84 -10.15
CA ILE A 68 2.56 0.36 -9.58
C ILE A 68 2.68 -1.14 -9.76
N THR A 69 3.89 -1.62 -10.06
CA THR A 69 4.21 -3.05 -10.04
C THR A 69 4.86 -3.40 -8.70
N LEU A 70 4.39 -4.45 -8.06
CA LEU A 70 4.89 -4.96 -6.79
C LEU A 70 6.13 -5.84 -7.02
N HIS A 71 7.19 -5.23 -7.53
CA HIS A 71 8.45 -5.91 -7.81
C HIS A 71 8.96 -6.67 -6.58
N ASN A 72 9.27 -7.95 -6.75
CA ASN A 72 9.89 -8.76 -5.70
C ASN A 72 11.39 -8.45 -5.55
N ASP A 73 11.70 -7.20 -5.25
CA ASP A 73 13.04 -6.66 -5.07
C ASP A 73 13.02 -5.71 -3.87
N GLU A 74 13.67 -6.09 -2.77
CA GLU A 74 13.68 -5.33 -1.51
C GLU A 74 14.22 -3.90 -1.65
N THR A 75 14.98 -3.58 -2.70
CA THR A 75 15.44 -2.20 -2.95
C THR A 75 14.30 -1.24 -3.25
N HIS A 76 13.14 -1.75 -3.64
CA HIS A 76 11.92 -0.97 -3.87
C HIS A 76 11.04 -0.82 -2.64
N TRP A 77 11.38 -1.47 -1.52
CA TRP A 77 10.52 -1.59 -0.36
C TRP A 77 11.20 -1.13 0.94
N TYR A 78 10.36 -0.72 1.89
CA TYR A 78 10.78 -0.43 3.25
C TYR A 78 9.98 -1.28 4.23
N ARG A 79 10.68 -2.05 5.07
CA ARG A 79 10.07 -2.81 6.16
C ARG A 79 9.75 -1.87 7.32
N SER A 80 8.46 -1.67 7.56
CA SER A 80 7.95 -0.73 8.56
C SER A 80 7.63 -1.36 9.91
N TRP A 81 7.50 -2.69 9.98
CA TRP A 81 7.16 -3.42 11.20
C TRP A 81 7.52 -4.91 11.07
N GLU A 82 7.96 -5.49 12.17
CA GLU A 82 8.35 -6.90 12.34
C GLU A 82 8.08 -7.29 13.81
N ASN A 83 7.33 -8.36 14.04
CA ASN A 83 7.00 -8.83 15.39
C ASN A 83 8.13 -9.69 16.00
N HIS A 84 8.98 -10.29 15.17
CA HIS A 84 10.11 -11.11 15.59
C HIS A 84 11.42 -10.59 14.98
N PRO A 85 12.01 -9.53 15.54
CA PRO A 85 13.19 -8.88 14.94
C PRO A 85 14.44 -9.78 14.86
N SER A 86 14.48 -10.89 15.60
CA SER A 86 15.55 -11.89 15.52
C SER A 86 15.48 -12.78 14.26
N LYS A 87 14.34 -12.83 13.58
CA LYS A 87 14.14 -13.57 12.33
C LYS A 87 13.39 -12.69 11.34
N VAL A 88 14.15 -11.92 10.59
CA VAL A 88 13.61 -11.06 9.54
C VAL A 88 12.91 -11.92 8.48
N THR A 89 11.62 -11.66 8.26
CA THR A 89 10.89 -12.30 7.15
C THR A 89 11.20 -11.57 5.84
N PRO A 90 11.77 -12.25 4.82
CA PRO A 90 12.07 -11.63 3.53
C PRO A 90 10.83 -11.14 2.79
N LEU A 91 11.00 -10.18 1.88
CA LEU A 91 9.90 -9.67 1.06
C LEU A 91 9.23 -10.76 0.22
N ASP A 92 10.01 -11.66 -0.40
CA ASP A 92 9.47 -12.77 -1.21
C ASP A 92 8.48 -13.65 -0.43
N GLU A 93 8.83 -13.96 0.83
CA GLU A 93 7.96 -14.72 1.72
C GLU A 93 6.70 -13.93 2.09
N VAL A 94 6.78 -12.61 2.25
CA VAL A 94 5.60 -11.79 2.52
C VAL A 94 4.70 -11.68 1.29
N LEU A 95 5.27 -11.41 0.11
CA LEU A 95 4.51 -11.24 -1.13
C LEU A 95 3.83 -12.54 -1.57
N SER A 96 4.43 -13.70 -1.33
CA SER A 96 3.83 -14.99 -1.72
C SER A 96 2.55 -15.36 -0.96
N ILE A 97 2.31 -14.77 0.23
CA ILE A 97 1.18 -15.11 1.11
C ILE A 97 0.63 -13.87 1.84
N VAL A 98 0.31 -12.82 1.09
CA VAL A 98 -0.23 -11.57 1.63
C VAL A 98 -1.61 -11.81 2.27
N THR A 99 -1.74 -11.38 3.53
CA THR A 99 -2.98 -11.50 4.32
C THR A 99 -3.73 -10.19 4.47
N SER A 100 -3.02 -9.06 4.42
CA SER A 100 -3.63 -7.73 4.37
C SER A 100 -2.77 -6.75 3.57
N TYR A 101 -3.41 -5.74 3.01
CA TYR A 101 -2.76 -4.68 2.25
C TYR A 101 -3.57 -3.39 2.32
N GLY A 102 -2.98 -2.29 1.86
CA GLY A 102 -3.70 -1.04 1.73
C GLY A 102 -2.81 0.14 1.46
N PHE A 103 -3.27 1.31 1.90
CA PHE A 103 -2.59 2.59 1.69
C PHE A 103 -2.35 3.27 3.03
N SER A 104 -1.18 3.86 3.20
CA SER A 104 -0.79 4.58 4.41
C SER A 104 -0.20 5.95 4.06
N PHE A 105 -0.39 6.89 4.97
CA PHE A 105 0.30 8.17 4.96
C PHE A 105 1.54 8.04 5.84
N VAL A 106 2.70 8.40 5.31
CA VAL A 106 3.99 8.27 6.00
C VAL A 106 4.72 9.60 5.98
N GLY A 107 5.31 10.00 7.11
CA GLY A 107 6.10 11.22 7.24
C GLY A 107 5.32 12.49 7.57
N PHE A 108 4.08 12.38 8.06
CA PHE A 108 3.31 13.55 8.49
C PHE A 108 3.83 14.11 9.82
N GLY A 109 3.92 15.44 9.94
CA GLY A 109 4.26 16.12 11.20
C GLY A 109 3.09 16.20 12.19
N GLN A 110 1.87 16.05 11.71
CA GLN A 110 0.62 16.00 12.49
C GLN A 110 -0.41 15.16 11.71
N GLU A 111 -1.43 14.65 12.40
CA GLU A 111 -2.44 13.78 11.78
C GLU A 111 -3.05 14.40 10.49
N PRO A 112 -3.06 13.65 9.37
CA PRO A 112 -3.71 14.12 8.15
C PRO A 112 -5.21 14.39 8.34
N ARG A 113 -5.74 15.44 7.72
CA ARG A 113 -7.15 15.87 7.85
C ARG A 113 -7.81 16.03 6.49
N GLY A 114 -9.14 16.06 6.47
CA GLY A 114 -9.93 16.17 5.25
C GLY A 114 -10.42 14.80 4.79
N LYS A 115 -10.68 14.65 3.49
CA LYS A 115 -11.23 13.41 2.92
C LYS A 115 -10.28 12.81 1.90
N LEU A 116 -10.04 11.51 2.03
CA LEU A 116 -9.45 10.68 0.98
C LEU A 116 -10.55 9.80 0.38
N SER A 117 -10.68 9.84 -0.95
CA SER A 117 -11.55 8.97 -1.73
C SER A 117 -10.71 8.04 -2.59
N LEU A 118 -11.14 6.79 -2.71
CA LEU A 118 -10.52 5.79 -3.57
C LEU A 118 -11.52 5.36 -4.65
N GLY A 119 -11.03 5.21 -5.88
CA GLY A 119 -11.84 4.76 -7.02
C GLY A 119 -11.10 3.70 -7.83
N ARG A 120 -11.85 2.74 -8.36
CA ARG A 120 -11.37 1.67 -9.27
C ARG A 120 -10.05 1.03 -8.80
N PHE A 121 -10.02 0.58 -7.55
CA PHE A 121 -8.88 -0.17 -7.04
C PHE A 121 -8.86 -1.57 -7.64
N GLU A 122 -7.79 -1.90 -8.33
CA GLU A 122 -7.61 -3.18 -9.03
C GLU A 122 -6.26 -3.79 -8.68
N ILE A 123 -6.23 -5.12 -8.64
CA ILE A 123 -5.02 -5.93 -8.53
C ILE A 123 -5.03 -6.89 -9.71
N LYS A 124 -4.03 -6.76 -10.60
CA LYS A 124 -3.81 -7.66 -11.71
C LYS A 124 -2.63 -8.57 -11.38
N LEU A 125 -2.90 -9.86 -11.32
CA LEU A 125 -1.86 -10.88 -11.13
C LEU A 125 -1.07 -11.07 -12.44
N PRO A 126 0.20 -11.54 -12.37
CA PRO A 126 1.00 -11.88 -13.55
C PRO A 126 0.35 -12.90 -14.48
#